data_AF-A0A2E6I5M8-F1
#
_entry.id   AF-A0A2E6I5M8-F1
#
_cell.length_a   1.000
_cell.length_b   1.000
_cell.length_c   1.000
_cell.angle_alpha   90.00
_cell.angle_beta   90.00
_cell.angle_gamma   90.00
#
_symmetry.space_group_name_H-M   'P 1'
#
loop_
_entity.id
_entity.type
_entity.pdbx_description
1 polymer ?
#
loop_
_entity_poly.entity_id
_entity_poly.type
_entity_poly.pdbx_seq_one_letter_code
_entity_poly.pdbx_strand_id
1 'polypeptide(L)'
;MGDDHRGRINAAIRQYDLALIGLSHAQPLWNRSQYERLIESMAEHAERMAELDQDRLFCGLSCSGKHHAQRSDTENDHTIEVWTELGEIFRSHDIGLVYHNHGEPEEDILFVLDNADPDLVSYCPDIDGSRVGGISPVDHIAANAERVTHVHLRDYETDGDRTVALGEGDLPFEALRNAFEEFDQAPDLIVELALPSGTPPDRPLPGKRCNSFSTSEHRTTHTVAKNLQLL
;
A
#
# COMPACT_ATOMS: atom_id res chain seq x y z
N MET A 1 0.16 -8.43 -30.19
CA MET A 1 -0.94 -7.60 -29.63
C MET A 1 -0.47 -7.20 -28.25
N GLY A 2 -0.24 -5.91 -28.00
CA GLY A 2 0.10 -5.43 -26.65
C GLY A 2 -1.07 -5.69 -25.69
N ASP A 3 -0.77 -5.75 -24.40
CA ASP A 3 -1.79 -5.92 -23.36
C ASP A 3 -2.65 -4.66 -23.23
N ASP A 4 -3.94 -4.75 -23.60
CA ASP A 4 -4.93 -3.66 -23.46
C ASP A 4 -5.42 -3.55 -22.01
N HIS A 5 -4.47 -3.35 -21.08
CA HIS A 5 -4.73 -3.19 -19.66
C HIS A 5 -5.61 -1.95 -19.40
N ARG A 6 -5.28 -0.81 -20.03
CA ARG A 6 -6.03 0.45 -19.93
C ARG A 6 -7.49 0.28 -20.34
N GLY A 7 -7.77 -0.30 -21.51
CA GLY A 7 -9.13 -0.50 -22.00
C GLY A 7 -9.96 -1.35 -21.05
N ARG A 8 -9.36 -2.42 -20.52
CA ARG A 8 -10.01 -3.34 -19.56
C ARG A 8 -10.30 -2.67 -18.22
N ILE A 9 -9.33 -1.96 -17.64
CA ILE A 9 -9.48 -1.27 -16.35
C ILE A 9 -10.53 -0.16 -16.47
N ASN A 10 -10.42 0.71 -17.47
CA ASN A 10 -11.36 1.82 -17.66
C ASN A 10 -12.79 1.33 -17.99
N ALA A 11 -12.92 0.21 -18.72
CA ALA A 11 -14.23 -0.40 -18.95
C ALA A 11 -14.85 -0.92 -17.64
N ALA A 12 -14.07 -1.56 -16.76
CA ALA A 12 -14.55 -2.02 -15.46
C ALA A 12 -14.96 -0.84 -14.56
N ILE A 13 -14.12 0.20 -14.47
CA ILE A 13 -14.41 1.44 -13.72
C ILE A 13 -15.76 2.02 -14.15
N ARG A 14 -15.97 2.23 -15.45
CA ARG A 14 -17.25 2.76 -15.97
C ARG A 14 -18.43 1.81 -15.78
N GLN A 15 -18.22 0.50 -15.94
CA GLN A 15 -19.28 -0.48 -15.80
C GLN A 15 -19.84 -0.52 -14.37
N TYR A 16 -18.96 -0.37 -13.37
CA TYR A 16 -19.33 -0.52 -11.96
C TYR A 16 -19.45 0.81 -11.22
N ASP A 17 -19.25 1.95 -11.89
CA ASP A 17 -19.30 3.29 -11.31
C ASP A 17 -18.36 3.40 -10.09
N LEU A 18 -17.10 2.99 -10.30
CA LEU A 18 -16.06 2.98 -9.29
C LEU A 18 -14.95 3.96 -9.64
N ALA A 19 -14.26 4.47 -8.62
CA ALA A 19 -12.99 5.17 -8.80
C ALA A 19 -11.83 4.21 -8.49
N LEU A 20 -10.73 4.38 -9.21
CA LEU A 20 -9.46 3.76 -8.87
C LEU A 20 -8.60 4.82 -8.17
N ILE A 21 -8.22 4.56 -6.92
CA ILE A 21 -7.43 5.51 -6.13
C ILE A 21 -5.94 5.16 -6.13
N GLY A 22 -5.58 3.92 -6.45
CA GLY A 22 -4.18 3.53 -6.48
C GLY A 22 -3.92 2.09 -6.87
N LEU A 23 -2.63 1.82 -7.07
CA LEU A 23 -2.08 0.50 -7.35
C LEU A 23 -0.92 0.27 -6.38
N SER A 24 -0.64 -0.99 -6.07
CA SER A 24 0.47 -1.34 -5.15
C SER A 24 1.53 -2.17 -5.85
N HIS A 25 2.78 -1.97 -5.42
CA HIS A 25 3.97 -2.65 -5.93
C HIS A 25 4.93 -2.97 -4.77
N ALA A 26 5.79 -3.96 -4.97
CA ALA A 26 6.85 -4.31 -4.01
C ALA A 26 8.19 -4.45 -4.73
N GLN A 27 9.24 -3.82 -4.21
CA GLN A 27 10.57 -3.83 -4.84
C GLN A 27 11.67 -3.94 -3.76
N PRO A 28 12.82 -4.57 -4.05
CA PRO A 28 13.94 -4.64 -3.11
C PRO A 28 14.81 -3.38 -3.20
N LEU A 29 14.32 -2.24 -2.69
CA LEU A 29 14.93 -0.91 -2.92
C LEU A 29 16.38 -0.79 -2.44
N TRP A 30 16.77 -1.58 -1.44
CA TRP A 30 18.14 -1.66 -0.93
C TRP A 30 19.12 -2.34 -1.90
N ASN A 31 18.61 -3.09 -2.88
CA ASN A 31 19.42 -3.96 -3.72
C ASN A 31 19.99 -3.22 -4.93
N ARG A 32 21.18 -2.64 -4.74
CA ARG A 32 21.90 -1.90 -5.78
C ARG A 32 22.16 -2.69 -7.06
N SER A 33 22.29 -4.02 -7.00
CA SER A 33 22.49 -4.81 -8.22
C SER A 33 21.23 -4.91 -9.09
N GLN A 34 20.07 -4.51 -8.58
CA GLN A 34 18.80 -4.46 -9.31
C GLN A 34 18.37 -3.05 -9.67
N TYR A 35 19.15 -2.03 -9.30
CA TYR A 35 18.79 -0.62 -9.44
C TYR A 35 18.28 -0.24 -10.83
N GLU A 36 19.06 -0.49 -11.89
CA GLU A 36 18.69 -0.09 -13.27
C GLU A 36 17.35 -0.71 -13.70
N ARG A 37 17.18 -2.01 -13.45
CA ARG A 37 15.95 -2.73 -13.78
C ARG A 37 14.76 -2.25 -12.94
N LEU A 38 14.99 -1.93 -11.67
CA LEU A 38 13.96 -1.46 -10.75
C LEU A 38 13.46 -0.09 -11.19
N ILE A 39 14.36 0.86 -11.46
CA ILE A 39 14.00 2.20 -11.93
C ILE A 39 13.27 2.11 -13.27
N GLU A 40 13.79 1.33 -14.23
CA GLU A 40 13.12 1.11 -15.53
C GLU A 40 11.71 0.53 -15.34
N SER A 41 11.57 -0.51 -14.52
CA SER A 41 10.27 -1.14 -14.26
C SER A 41 9.28 -0.21 -13.56
N MET A 42 9.74 0.63 -12.64
CA MET A 42 8.86 1.55 -11.90
C MET A 42 8.52 2.79 -12.72
N ALA A 43 9.41 3.27 -13.59
CA ALA A 43 9.11 4.30 -14.58
C ALA A 43 8.04 3.81 -15.57
N GLU A 44 8.19 2.60 -16.13
CA GLU A 44 7.16 1.99 -16.97
C GLU A 44 5.84 1.81 -16.20
N HIS A 45 5.91 1.49 -14.91
CA HIS A 45 4.72 1.38 -14.07
C HIS A 45 4.01 2.75 -13.92
N ALA A 46 4.75 3.82 -13.65
CA ALA A 46 4.22 5.17 -13.55
C ALA A 46 3.58 5.63 -14.87
N GLU A 47 4.24 5.39 -16.01
CA GLU A 47 3.69 5.68 -17.34
C GLU A 47 2.35 4.96 -17.57
N ARG A 48 2.29 3.66 -17.28
CA ARG A 48 1.06 2.87 -17.43
C ARG A 48 -0.05 3.34 -16.49
N MET A 49 0.29 3.77 -15.27
CA MET A 49 -0.68 4.35 -14.35
C MET A 49 -1.22 5.69 -14.86
N ALA A 50 -0.36 6.54 -15.44
CA ALA A 50 -0.73 7.83 -15.99
C ALA A 50 -1.67 7.72 -17.21
N GLU A 51 -1.70 6.57 -17.88
CA GLU A 51 -2.64 6.30 -18.96
C GLU A 51 -4.07 5.98 -18.45
N LEU A 52 -4.26 5.76 -17.15
CA LEU A 52 -5.57 5.50 -16.55
C LEU A 52 -6.34 6.81 -16.41
N ASP A 53 -7.62 6.79 -16.76
CA ASP A 53 -8.46 7.97 -16.87
C ASP A 53 -9.00 8.37 -15.48
N GLN A 54 -8.11 8.72 -14.56
CA GLN A 54 -8.40 8.97 -13.14
C GLN A 54 -7.81 10.30 -12.68
N ASP A 55 -8.59 11.09 -11.92
CA ASP A 55 -8.20 12.43 -11.47
C ASP A 55 -7.11 12.42 -10.38
N ARG A 56 -7.02 11.33 -9.60
CA ARG A 56 -6.07 11.21 -8.49
C ARG A 56 -5.66 9.75 -8.33
N LEU A 57 -4.36 9.48 -8.46
CA LEU A 57 -3.79 8.14 -8.30
C LEU A 57 -2.57 8.14 -7.38
N PHE A 58 -2.42 7.02 -6.68
CA PHE A 58 -1.28 6.76 -5.82
C PHE A 58 -0.64 5.39 -6.13
N CYS A 59 0.68 5.32 -6.02
CA CYS A 59 1.42 4.06 -6.01
C CYS A 59 1.80 3.71 -4.57
N GLY A 60 1.19 2.65 -4.01
CA GLY A 60 1.62 2.07 -2.74
C GLY A 60 2.85 1.19 -2.96
N LEU A 61 4.00 1.57 -2.44
CA LEU A 61 5.26 0.85 -2.62
C LEU A 61 5.74 0.27 -1.29
N SER A 62 6.16 -0.98 -1.29
CA SER A 62 6.86 -1.62 -0.16
C SER A 62 8.31 -1.97 -0.49
N CYS A 63 9.18 -1.87 0.51
CA CYS A 63 10.59 -2.26 0.40
C CYS A 63 10.78 -3.70 0.88
N SER A 64 10.96 -4.64 -0.06
CA SER A 64 10.99 -6.08 0.25
C SER A 64 12.41 -6.64 0.48
N GLY A 65 12.49 -7.78 1.17
CA GLY A 65 13.64 -8.69 1.15
C GLY A 65 14.67 -8.56 2.27
N LYS A 66 14.86 -7.37 2.87
CA LYS A 66 15.74 -7.18 4.05
C LYS A 66 15.18 -6.11 4.96
N HIS A 67 15.30 -6.32 6.27
CA HIS A 67 15.02 -5.29 7.27
C HIS A 67 16.12 -4.23 7.33
N HIS A 68 15.83 -3.04 7.90
CA HIS A 68 16.79 -1.94 8.03
C HIS A 68 18.05 -2.39 8.78
N ALA A 69 17.89 -3.08 9.92
CA ALA A 69 19.00 -3.58 10.73
C ALA A 69 19.88 -4.65 10.03
N GLN A 70 19.43 -5.21 8.91
CA GLN A 70 20.16 -6.22 8.12
C GLN A 70 20.89 -5.61 6.91
N ARG A 71 20.68 -4.32 6.64
CA ARG A 71 21.32 -3.58 5.56
C ARG A 71 22.60 -2.93 6.09
N SER A 72 23.62 -2.89 5.25
CA SER A 72 24.79 -2.02 5.49
C SER A 72 24.39 -0.54 5.37
N ASP A 73 25.20 0.37 5.92
CA ASP A 73 24.97 1.82 5.80
C ASP A 73 24.80 2.24 4.33
N THR A 74 25.63 1.71 3.43
CA THR A 74 25.50 1.97 1.98
C THR A 74 24.21 1.43 1.36
N GLU A 75 23.69 0.30 1.85
CA GLU A 75 22.37 -0.21 1.40
C GLU A 75 21.23 0.65 1.94
N ASN A 76 21.39 1.22 3.14
CA ASN A 76 20.43 2.15 3.73
C ASN A 76 20.41 3.49 3.02
N ASP A 77 21.57 4.10 2.77
CA ASP A 77 21.70 5.32 1.95
C ASP A 77 21.07 5.12 0.57
N HIS A 78 21.41 4.00 -0.09
CA HIS A 78 20.86 3.66 -1.40
C HIS A 78 19.33 3.48 -1.37
N THR A 79 18.79 2.92 -0.29
CA THR A 79 17.33 2.77 -0.15
C THR A 79 16.63 4.12 -0.18
N ILE A 80 17.17 5.13 0.51
CA ILE A 80 16.59 6.48 0.56
C ILE A 80 16.79 7.23 -0.77
N GLU A 81 17.94 7.04 -1.43
CA GLU A 81 18.17 7.55 -2.79
C GLU A 81 17.10 7.03 -3.76
N VAL A 82 16.81 5.72 -3.72
CA VAL A 82 15.79 5.10 -4.58
C VAL A 82 14.38 5.61 -4.24
N TRP A 83 14.04 5.77 -2.95
CA TRP A 83 12.76 6.38 -2.57
C TRP A 83 12.58 7.78 -3.14
N THR A 84 13.64 8.59 -3.06
CA THR A 84 13.64 9.96 -3.59
C THR A 84 13.43 9.97 -5.10
N GLU A 85 14.23 9.19 -5.83
CA GLU A 85 14.15 9.09 -7.29
C GLU A 85 12.79 8.58 -7.76
N LEU A 86 12.25 7.53 -7.12
CA LEU A 86 10.90 7.05 -7.43
C LEU A 86 9.84 8.09 -7.12
N GLY A 87 9.96 8.81 -6.00
CA GLY A 87 9.05 9.90 -5.65
C GLY A 87 9.01 10.99 -6.73
N GLU A 88 10.17 11.36 -7.27
CA GLU A 88 10.28 12.30 -8.39
C GLU A 88 9.66 11.75 -9.69
N ILE A 89 9.94 10.48 -10.02
CA ILE A 89 9.37 9.81 -11.19
C ILE A 89 7.84 9.83 -11.13
N PHE A 90 7.24 9.31 -10.04
CA PHE A 90 5.79 9.27 -9.90
C PHE A 90 5.17 10.66 -9.89
N ARG A 91 5.79 11.63 -9.19
CA ARG A 91 5.34 13.02 -9.19
C ARG A 91 5.35 13.65 -10.59
N SER A 92 6.31 13.30 -11.44
CA SER A 92 6.37 13.81 -12.83
C SER A 92 5.20 13.34 -13.70
N HIS A 93 4.48 12.32 -13.25
CA HIS A 93 3.26 11.78 -13.86
C HIS A 93 1.99 12.17 -13.09
N ASP A 94 2.06 13.14 -12.17
CA ASP A 94 0.95 13.54 -11.29
C ASP A 94 0.41 12.39 -10.41
N ILE A 95 1.25 11.40 -10.09
CA ILE A 95 0.92 10.27 -9.22
C ILE A 95 1.65 10.43 -7.89
N GLY A 96 0.95 10.25 -6.77
CA GLY A 96 1.58 10.25 -5.45
C GLY A 96 2.28 8.92 -5.15
N LEU A 97 3.49 8.97 -4.60
CA LEU A 97 4.14 7.77 -4.06
C LEU A 97 3.84 7.64 -2.56
N VAL A 98 3.50 6.43 -2.14
CA VAL A 98 3.08 6.14 -0.77
C VAL A 98 3.84 4.93 -0.25
N TYR A 99 4.56 5.06 0.86
CA TYR A 99 5.17 3.91 1.52
C TYR A 99 4.08 3.05 2.18
N HIS A 100 4.05 1.76 1.85
CA HIS A 100 3.13 0.76 2.40
C HIS A 100 3.92 -0.34 3.13
N ASN A 101 3.64 -0.53 4.43
CA ASN A 101 4.31 -1.54 5.26
C ASN A 101 3.59 -2.90 5.21
N HIS A 102 4.34 -3.98 5.45
CA HIS A 102 3.90 -5.37 5.38
C HIS A 102 4.38 -6.24 6.57
N GLY A 103 4.60 -5.64 7.74
CA GLY A 103 5.02 -6.39 8.94
C GLY A 103 6.40 -6.05 9.46
N GLU A 104 7.02 -5.01 8.93
CA GLU A 104 8.31 -4.53 9.39
C GLU A 104 8.21 -3.98 10.83
N PRO A 105 9.28 -4.11 11.64
CA PRO A 105 9.35 -3.46 12.95
C PRO A 105 9.32 -1.93 12.81
N GLU A 106 8.98 -1.22 13.88
CA GLU A 106 8.83 0.24 13.85
C GLU A 106 10.08 0.97 13.36
N GLU A 107 11.27 0.48 13.73
CA GLU A 107 12.55 1.04 13.30
C GLU A 107 12.74 1.06 11.78
N ASP A 108 12.23 0.04 11.07
CA ASP A 108 12.30 -0.02 9.60
C ASP A 108 11.38 1.03 8.97
N ILE A 109 10.19 1.22 9.56
CA ILE A 109 9.19 2.16 9.07
C ILE A 109 9.69 3.58 9.30
N LEU A 110 10.09 3.89 10.53
CA LEU A 110 10.61 5.21 10.90
C LEU A 110 11.88 5.55 10.14
N PHE A 111 12.75 4.58 9.84
CA PHE A 111 13.91 4.85 8.99
C PHE A 111 13.51 5.46 7.64
N VAL A 112 12.45 4.96 7.00
CA VAL A 112 11.97 5.55 5.74
C VAL A 112 11.31 6.91 5.99
N LEU A 113 10.41 7.01 6.97
CA LEU A 113 9.67 8.25 7.22
C LEU A 113 10.57 9.41 7.65
N ASP A 114 11.60 9.14 8.45
CA ASP A 114 12.52 10.16 8.97
C ASP A 114 13.51 10.67 7.91
N ASN A 115 13.78 9.87 6.87
CA ASN A 115 14.82 10.19 5.88
C ASN A 115 14.28 10.49 4.47
N ALA A 116 13.07 10.06 4.13
CA ALA A 116 12.44 10.37 2.85
C ALA A 116 11.69 11.71 2.91
N ASP A 117 11.83 12.53 1.86
CA ASP A 117 11.15 13.81 1.73
C ASP A 117 9.61 13.63 1.81
N PRO A 118 8.92 14.29 2.77
CA PRO A 118 7.46 14.19 2.90
C PRO A 118 6.68 14.69 1.68
N ASP A 119 7.26 15.57 0.86
CA ASP A 119 6.64 16.07 -0.37
C ASP A 119 6.73 15.06 -1.54
N LEU A 120 7.57 14.03 -1.40
CA LEU A 120 7.77 12.98 -2.41
C LEU A 120 7.18 11.65 -1.98
N VAL A 121 7.23 11.32 -0.68
CA VAL A 121 6.79 10.04 -0.14
C VAL A 121 5.86 10.25 1.05
N SER A 122 4.58 9.95 0.84
CA SER A 122 3.59 9.86 1.93
C SER A 122 3.54 8.45 2.52
N TYR A 123 2.68 8.21 3.50
CA TYR A 123 2.59 6.94 4.24
C TYR A 123 1.19 6.31 4.17
N CYS A 124 1.17 5.00 4.00
CA CYS A 124 0.00 4.12 4.03
C CYS A 124 0.25 2.98 5.03
N PRO A 125 -0.05 3.18 6.32
CA PRO A 125 0.03 2.11 7.30
C PRO A 125 -0.99 0.99 6.98
N ASP A 126 -0.51 -0.26 6.98
CA ASP A 126 -1.33 -1.47 7.07
C ASP A 126 -1.52 -1.82 8.54
N ILE A 127 -2.77 -1.81 8.99
CA ILE A 127 -3.12 -2.03 10.39
C ILE A 127 -2.62 -3.39 10.90
N ASP A 128 -2.82 -4.45 10.12
CA ASP A 128 -2.33 -5.78 10.52
C ASP A 128 -0.82 -5.88 10.33
N GLY A 129 -0.26 -5.24 9.30
CA GLY A 129 1.18 -5.09 9.14
C GLY A 129 1.84 -4.48 10.38
N SER A 130 1.32 -3.37 10.89
CA SER A 130 1.80 -2.73 12.12
C SER A 130 1.73 -3.68 13.31
N ARG A 131 0.60 -4.38 13.50
CA ARG A 131 0.45 -5.38 14.58
C ARG A 131 1.49 -6.51 14.47
N VAL A 132 1.68 -7.06 13.28
CA VAL A 132 2.69 -8.11 13.02
C VAL A 132 4.10 -7.61 13.32
N GLY A 133 4.38 -6.34 13.04
CA GLY A 133 5.62 -5.67 13.42
C GLY A 133 5.76 -5.35 14.92
N GLY A 134 4.78 -5.71 15.76
CA GLY A 134 4.76 -5.42 17.19
C GLY A 134 4.40 -3.98 17.54
N ILE A 135 3.78 -3.25 16.61
CA ILE A 135 3.45 -1.83 16.71
C ILE A 135 1.97 -1.69 17.09
N SER A 136 1.66 -0.76 18.01
CA SER A 136 0.28 -0.32 18.26
C SER A 136 -0.22 0.47 17.05
N PRO A 137 -1.18 -0.05 16.24
CA PRO A 137 -1.53 0.60 14.98
C PRO A 137 -2.13 1.99 15.18
N VAL A 138 -2.99 2.16 16.19
CA VAL A 138 -3.63 3.45 16.48
C VAL A 138 -2.61 4.50 16.92
N ASP A 139 -1.73 4.15 17.86
CA ASP A 139 -0.73 5.10 18.36
C ASP A 139 0.27 5.50 17.26
N HIS A 140 0.68 4.53 16.43
CA HIS A 140 1.62 4.78 15.35
C HIS A 140 1.01 5.62 14.23
N ILE A 141 -0.26 5.41 13.89
CA ILE A 141 -1.01 6.26 12.95
C ILE A 141 -1.10 7.70 13.49
N ALA A 142 -1.47 7.86 14.76
CA ALA A 142 -1.58 9.18 15.37
C ALA A 142 -0.22 9.90 15.42
N ALA A 143 0.87 9.19 15.73
CA ALA A 143 2.22 9.75 15.78
C ALA A 143 2.74 10.20 14.40
N ASN A 144 2.20 9.65 13.31
CA ASN A 144 2.62 9.95 11.95
C ASN A 144 1.52 10.66 11.12
N ALA A 145 0.55 11.29 11.77
CA ALA A 145 -0.65 11.85 11.15
C ALA A 145 -0.36 12.76 9.93
N GLU A 146 0.70 13.58 10.01
CA GLU A 146 1.08 14.50 8.92
C GLU A 146 1.52 13.78 7.62
N ARG A 147 1.94 12.51 7.71
CA ARG A 147 2.39 11.70 6.57
C ARG A 147 1.32 10.77 6.03
N VAL A 148 0.31 10.45 6.82
CA VAL A 148 -0.66 9.38 6.52
C VAL A 148 -1.71 9.91 5.54
N THR A 149 -1.70 9.38 4.32
CA THR A 149 -2.68 9.73 3.26
C THR A 149 -3.67 8.61 3.01
N HIS A 150 -3.30 7.38 3.35
CA HIS A 150 -4.10 6.17 3.14
C HIS A 150 -3.95 5.26 4.35
N VAL A 151 -4.92 4.38 4.60
CA VAL A 151 -4.78 3.32 5.61
C VAL A 151 -5.35 2.02 5.08
N HIS A 152 -4.54 0.96 5.09
CA HIS A 152 -5.03 -0.38 4.82
C HIS A 152 -5.71 -0.95 6.08
N LEU A 153 -7.03 -1.07 6.01
CA LEU A 153 -7.87 -1.64 7.04
C LEU A 153 -7.94 -3.16 6.90
N ARG A 154 -7.65 -3.81 8.01
CA ARG A 154 -7.99 -5.21 8.29
C ARG A 154 -8.44 -5.31 9.74
N ASP A 155 -9.04 -6.43 10.07
CA ASP A 155 -9.40 -6.74 11.44
C ASP A 155 -8.73 -8.06 11.83
N TYR A 156 -8.50 -8.24 13.13
CA TYR A 156 -7.64 -9.28 13.67
C TYR A 156 -8.07 -9.63 15.10
N GLU A 157 -7.81 -10.85 15.52
CA GLU A 157 -7.87 -11.21 16.94
C GLU A 157 -6.55 -10.81 17.62
N THR A 158 -6.61 -10.22 18.82
CA THR A 158 -5.44 -9.69 19.54
C THR A 158 -4.35 -10.73 19.71
N ASP A 159 -4.75 -11.96 20.04
CA ASP A 159 -3.85 -13.11 20.24
C ASP A 159 -3.91 -14.11 19.07
N GLY A 160 -4.43 -13.68 17.92
CA GLY A 160 -4.76 -14.58 16.82
C GLY A 160 -4.43 -14.03 15.43
N ASP A 161 -5.10 -14.64 14.46
CA ASP A 161 -4.96 -14.33 13.05
C ASP A 161 -5.92 -13.21 12.61
N ARG A 162 -5.82 -12.84 11.34
CA ARG A 162 -6.76 -11.95 10.67
C ARG A 162 -8.16 -12.54 10.68
N THR A 163 -9.16 -11.69 10.89
CA THR A 163 -10.55 -12.08 10.69
C THR A 163 -10.92 -12.01 9.20
N VAL A 164 -12.00 -12.68 8.84
CA VAL A 164 -12.49 -12.70 7.45
C VAL A 164 -13.07 -11.34 7.07
N ALA A 165 -13.80 -10.71 8.00
CA ALA A 165 -14.44 -9.42 7.78
C ALA A 165 -14.06 -8.40 8.87
N LEU A 166 -14.15 -7.13 8.51
CA LEU A 166 -14.06 -6.03 9.48
C LEU A 166 -15.22 -6.09 10.48
N GLY A 167 -14.92 -5.82 11.75
CA GLY A 167 -15.86 -5.83 12.87
C GLY A 167 -16.06 -7.21 13.51
N GLU A 168 -15.31 -8.23 13.11
CA GLU A 168 -15.33 -9.56 13.71
C GLU A 168 -14.20 -9.78 14.71
N GLY A 169 -13.19 -8.92 14.72
CA GLY A 169 -12.01 -9.00 15.56
C GLY A 169 -11.96 -7.92 16.64
N ASP A 170 -10.75 -7.64 17.09
CA ASP A 170 -10.43 -6.81 18.24
C ASP A 170 -9.81 -5.46 17.85
N LEU A 171 -9.74 -5.09 16.55
CA LEU A 171 -9.27 -3.76 16.16
C LEU A 171 -10.12 -2.68 16.86
N PRO A 172 -9.53 -1.78 17.66
CA PRO A 172 -10.30 -0.72 18.33
C PRO A 172 -10.73 0.38 17.36
N PHE A 173 -11.76 0.12 16.53
CA PHE A 173 -12.27 1.04 15.51
C PHE A 173 -12.66 2.42 16.06
N GLU A 174 -13.18 2.49 17.30
CA GLU A 174 -13.51 3.78 17.92
C GLU A 174 -12.25 4.61 18.21
N ALA A 175 -11.19 3.99 18.73
CA ALA A 175 -9.93 4.69 18.97
C ALA A 175 -9.27 5.10 17.64
N LEU A 176 -9.35 4.24 16.61
CA LEU A 176 -8.86 4.55 15.28
C LEU A 176 -9.61 5.74 14.67
N ARG A 177 -10.95 5.77 14.77
CA ARG A 177 -11.75 6.92 14.32
C ARG A 177 -11.32 8.19 15.04
N ASN A 178 -11.21 8.15 16.36
CA ASN A 178 -10.83 9.31 17.15
C ASN A 178 -9.41 9.79 16.79
N ALA A 179 -8.49 8.89 16.44
CA ALA A 179 -7.17 9.27 15.94
C ALA A 179 -7.27 10.04 14.60
N PHE A 180 -8.15 9.62 13.69
CA PHE A 180 -8.38 10.33 12.42
C PHE A 180 -9.07 11.69 12.57
N GLU A 181 -9.82 11.92 13.66
CA GLU A 181 -10.47 13.21 13.92
C GLU A 181 -9.45 14.33 14.17
N GLU A 182 -8.21 13.99 14.55
CA GLU A 182 -7.11 14.94 14.75
C GLU A 182 -6.35 15.26 13.45
N PHE A 183 -6.71 14.64 12.32
CA PHE A 183 -6.03 14.86 11.04
C PHE A 183 -6.61 16.08 10.33
N ASP A 184 -5.74 16.89 9.71
CA ASP A 184 -6.18 17.98 8.83
C ASP A 184 -7.01 17.46 7.64
N GLN A 185 -6.66 16.26 7.15
CA GLN A 185 -7.40 15.54 6.14
C GLN A 185 -7.50 14.05 6.50
N ALA A 186 -8.73 13.53 6.54
CA ALA A 186 -8.95 12.10 6.75
C ALA A 186 -8.29 11.27 5.63
N PRO A 187 -7.63 10.15 5.96
CA PRO A 187 -6.98 9.31 4.96
C PRO A 187 -8.00 8.51 4.15
N ASP A 188 -7.62 8.11 2.94
CA ASP A 188 -8.40 7.15 2.17
C ASP A 188 -8.30 5.76 2.83
N LEU A 189 -9.44 5.15 3.14
CA LEU A 189 -9.51 3.85 3.79
C LEU A 189 -9.60 2.72 2.76
N ILE A 190 -8.63 1.81 2.80
CA ILE A 190 -8.51 0.69 1.88
C ILE A 190 -8.82 -0.60 2.63
N VAL A 191 -9.93 -1.26 2.29
CA VAL A 191 -10.26 -2.56 2.90
C VAL A 191 -9.43 -3.66 2.22
N GLU A 192 -8.47 -4.25 2.93
CA GLU A 192 -7.62 -5.30 2.39
C GLU A 192 -7.90 -6.68 3.02
N LEU A 193 -8.79 -7.43 2.38
CA LEU A 193 -9.09 -8.80 2.82
C LEU A 193 -8.12 -9.78 2.15
N ALA A 194 -7.03 -10.12 2.84
CA ALA A 194 -6.12 -11.19 2.44
C ALA A 194 -6.08 -12.28 3.50
N LEU A 195 -6.68 -13.41 3.18
CA LEU A 195 -6.56 -14.62 3.99
C LEU A 195 -5.16 -15.24 3.79
N PRO A 196 -4.61 -15.93 4.80
CA PRO A 196 -3.38 -16.70 4.64
C PRO A 196 -3.49 -17.67 3.45
N SER A 197 -2.37 -17.88 2.74
CA SER A 197 -2.34 -18.78 1.59
C SER A 197 -2.89 -20.16 1.94
N GLY A 198 -3.79 -20.69 1.12
CA GLY A 198 -4.45 -21.98 1.35
C GLY A 198 -5.69 -21.93 2.25
N THR A 199 -6.02 -20.77 2.82
CA THR A 199 -7.27 -20.59 3.58
C THR A 199 -8.45 -20.47 2.61
N PRO A 200 -9.44 -21.39 2.64
CA PRO A 200 -10.61 -21.29 1.80
C PRO A 200 -11.49 -20.11 2.26
N PRO A 201 -12.02 -19.28 1.35
CA PRO A 201 -13.00 -18.28 1.73
C PRO A 201 -14.26 -18.97 2.25
N ASP A 202 -14.72 -18.55 3.42
CA ASP A 202 -15.94 -19.00 4.09
C ASP A 202 -17.21 -18.38 3.49
N ARG A 203 -17.10 -17.20 2.89
CA ARG A 203 -18.17 -16.44 2.23
C ARG A 203 -17.80 -16.06 0.79
N PRO A 204 -17.63 -17.05 -0.11
CA PRO A 204 -17.23 -16.76 -1.49
C PRO A 204 -18.31 -15.94 -2.21
N LEU A 205 -17.88 -14.90 -2.94
CA LEU A 205 -18.79 -14.15 -3.82
C LEU A 205 -19.39 -15.11 -4.87
N PRO A 206 -20.72 -15.22 -4.98
CA PRO A 206 -21.36 -16.14 -5.92
C PRO A 206 -20.87 -15.90 -7.36
N GLY A 207 -20.42 -16.95 -8.04
CA GLY A 207 -19.99 -16.87 -9.43
C GLY A 207 -18.56 -16.36 -9.69
N LYS A 208 -17.81 -15.94 -8.65
CA LYS A 208 -16.37 -15.67 -8.77
C LYS A 208 -15.59 -16.89 -8.25
N ARG A 209 -14.84 -17.56 -9.12
CA ARG A 209 -13.71 -18.36 -8.63
C ARG A 209 -12.70 -17.38 -8.06
N CYS A 210 -12.32 -17.57 -6.81
CA CYS A 210 -11.19 -16.88 -6.21
C CYS A 210 -9.91 -17.42 -6.86
N ASN A 211 -9.70 -17.11 -8.14
CA ASN A 211 -8.37 -17.14 -8.70
C ASN A 211 -7.73 -15.87 -8.16
N SER A 212 -6.88 -16.01 -7.14
CA SER A 212 -5.80 -15.06 -6.99
C SER A 212 -5.23 -14.82 -8.40
N PHE A 213 -5.27 -13.59 -8.90
CA PHE A 213 -4.44 -13.23 -10.04
C PHE A 213 -3.00 -13.24 -9.53
N SER A 214 -2.47 -14.46 -9.41
CA SER A 214 -1.08 -14.77 -9.14
C SER A 214 -0.51 -15.23 -10.47
N THR A 215 -0.15 -14.27 -11.31
CA THR A 215 0.87 -14.51 -12.33
C THR A 215 2.20 -14.26 -11.64
N SER A 216 3.00 -15.33 -11.51
CA SER A 216 4.41 -15.22 -11.15
C SER A 216 5.11 -14.28 -12.13
N GLU A 217 6.00 -13.44 -11.60
CA GLU A 217 6.79 -12.38 -12.24
C GLU A 217 6.10 -10.99 -12.25
N HIS A 218 6.59 -10.11 -11.35
CA HIS A 218 6.20 -8.70 -11.12
C HIS A 218 4.77 -8.51 -10.58
N ARG A 219 4.65 -8.39 -9.25
CA ARG A 219 3.36 -8.25 -8.55
C ARG A 219 2.91 -6.79 -8.56
N THR A 220 1.83 -6.51 -9.30
CA THR A 220 1.00 -5.32 -9.12
C THR A 220 -0.36 -5.74 -8.56
N THR A 221 -0.68 -5.31 -7.35
CA THR A 221 -2.02 -5.46 -6.75
C THR A 221 -2.86 -4.22 -7.07
N HIS A 222 -4.10 -4.42 -7.51
CA HIS A 222 -5.02 -3.33 -7.86
C HIS A 222 -5.98 -3.09 -6.69
N THR A 223 -6.02 -1.87 -6.16
CA THR A 223 -6.90 -1.50 -5.05
C THR A 223 -8.03 -0.64 -5.58
N VAL A 224 -9.27 -1.17 -5.51
CA VAL A 224 -10.46 -0.40 -5.85
C VAL A 224 -11.11 0.06 -4.55
N ALA A 225 -11.06 1.36 -4.27
CA ALA A 225 -11.78 1.95 -3.15
C ALA A 225 -13.13 2.47 -3.62
N LYS A 226 -14.15 2.27 -2.78
CA LYS A 226 -15.39 3.03 -2.87
C LYS A 226 -15.26 4.15 -1.85
N ASN A 227 -15.54 5.39 -2.24
CA ASN A 227 -15.78 6.48 -1.29
C ASN A 227 -16.94 6.06 -0.38
N LEU A 228 -16.65 5.45 0.78
CA LEU A 228 -17.61 5.21 1.83
C LEU A 228 -17.79 6.53 2.58
N GLN A 229 -18.66 7.40 2.06
CA GLN A 229 -19.33 8.37 2.91
C GLN A 229 -20.34 7.60 3.77
N LEU A 230 -19.90 7.04 4.89
CA LEU A 230 -20.74 6.40 5.90
C LEU A 230 -20.04 6.50 7.27
N LEU A 231 -20.23 7.64 7.95
CA LEU A 231 -20.91 7.81 9.24
C LEU A 231 -20.80 9.27 9.69
#